data_AF-A0A8T5TFA2-F1
#
_entry.id   AF-A0A8T5TFA2-F1
#
_cell.length_a   1.000
_cell.length_b   1.000
_cell.length_c   1.000
_cell.angle_alpha   90.00
_cell.angle_beta   90.00
_cell.angle_gamma   90.00
#
_symmetry.space_group_name_H-M   'P 1'
#
loop_
_entity.id
_entity.type
_entity.pdbx_description
1 polymer ?
#
loop_
_entity_poly.entity_id
_entity_poly.type
_entity_poly.pdbx_seq_one_letter_code
_entity_poly.pdbx_strand_id
1 'polypeptide(L)'
;MSKEDRTNQAWEAYEKIKGALDGLYEILKMSFSNENIFYQCGVDNLEELKETIIDLLSHDYNNKEVKERLRELEFDVKKRLFFEENQNKRKD
;
A
#
# COMPACT_ATOMS: atom_id res chain seq x y z
N MET A 1 -11.77 -20.28 -16.18
CA MET A 1 -12.13 -19.24 -15.20
C MET A 1 -13.26 -18.41 -15.78
N SER A 2 -14.42 -18.46 -15.14
CA SER A 2 -15.63 -17.78 -15.58
C SER A 2 -15.46 -16.25 -15.50
N LYS A 3 -16.40 -15.49 -16.07
CA LYS A 3 -16.44 -14.03 -15.89
C LYS A 3 -16.74 -13.67 -14.43
N GLU A 4 -17.59 -14.46 -13.78
CA GLU A 4 -17.99 -14.32 -12.39
C GLU A 4 -16.79 -14.52 -11.44
N ASP A 5 -15.96 -15.55 -11.69
CA ASP A 5 -14.74 -15.80 -10.91
C ASP A 5 -13.77 -14.60 -10.94
N ARG A 6 -13.64 -13.96 -12.09
CA ARG A 6 -12.76 -12.78 -12.27
C ARG A 6 -13.29 -11.55 -11.54
N THR A 7 -14.60 -11.34 -11.58
CA THR A 7 -15.24 -10.26 -10.82
C THR A 7 -15.07 -10.47 -9.32
N ASN A 8 -15.23 -11.69 -8.83
CA ASN A 8 -15.04 -12.01 -7.42
C ASN A 8 -13.59 -11.76 -6.98
N GLN A 9 -12.61 -12.17 -7.78
CA GLN A 9 -11.19 -11.87 -7.52
C GLN A 9 -10.89 -10.38 -7.45
N ALA A 10 -11.53 -9.57 -8.32
CA ALA A 10 -11.37 -8.12 -8.27
C ALA A 10 -11.96 -7.52 -6.99
N TRP A 11 -13.12 -8.00 -6.54
CA TRP A 11 -13.72 -7.56 -5.28
C TRP A 11 -12.89 -7.96 -4.06
N GLU A 12 -12.34 -9.17 -4.04
CA GLU A 12 -11.42 -9.59 -2.98
C GLU A 12 -10.16 -8.73 -2.94
N ALA A 13 -9.61 -8.33 -4.09
CA ALA A 13 -8.48 -7.43 -4.15
C ALA A 13 -8.84 -6.02 -3.64
N TYR A 14 -10.02 -5.52 -4.00
CA TYR A 14 -10.54 -4.25 -3.49
C TYR A 14 -10.69 -4.26 -1.96
N GLU A 15 -11.32 -5.29 -1.37
CA GLU A 15 -11.49 -5.39 0.08
C GLU A 15 -10.15 -5.44 0.83
N LYS A 16 -9.13 -6.06 0.24
CA LYS A 16 -7.77 -6.05 0.80
C LYS A 16 -7.16 -4.65 0.82
N ILE A 17 -7.29 -3.89 -0.28
CA ILE A 17 -6.80 -2.50 -0.37
C ILE A 17 -7.53 -1.64 0.66
N LYS A 18 -8.86 -1.71 0.69
CA LYS A 18 -9.71 -0.97 1.62
C LYS A 18 -9.32 -1.27 3.07
N GLY A 19 -9.27 -2.55 3.44
CA GLY A 19 -8.91 -2.95 4.80
C GLY A 19 -7.51 -2.50 5.22
N ALA A 20 -6.55 -2.49 4.31
CA ALA A 20 -5.20 -2.00 4.60
C ALA A 20 -5.18 -0.47 4.82
N LEU A 21 -5.86 0.31 3.98
CA LEU A 21 -5.97 1.76 4.14
C LEU A 21 -6.68 2.14 5.45
N ASP A 22 -7.82 1.50 5.74
CA ASP A 22 -8.58 1.70 6.97
C ASP A 22 -7.72 1.37 8.20
N GLY A 23 -7.01 0.24 8.16
CA GLY A 23 -6.13 -0.18 9.25
C GLY A 23 -4.98 0.80 9.51
N LEU A 24 -4.34 1.31 8.46
CA LEU A 24 -3.28 2.32 8.60
C LEU A 24 -3.81 3.63 9.16
N TYR A 25 -4.98 4.07 8.70
CA TYR A 25 -5.63 5.28 9.22
C TYR A 25 -5.95 5.17 10.72
N GLU A 26 -6.52 4.05 11.15
CA GLU A 26 -6.80 3.82 12.57
C GLU A 26 -5.52 3.73 13.41
N ILE A 27 -4.45 3.11 12.90
CA ILE A 27 -3.14 3.11 13.58
C ILE A 27 -2.63 4.54 13.78
N LEU A 28 -2.68 5.39 12.76
CA LEU A 28 -2.24 6.78 12.85
C LEU A 28 -3.06 7.55 13.90
N LYS A 29 -4.38 7.41 13.85
CA LYS A 29 -5.34 8.06 14.75
C LYS A 29 -5.18 7.62 16.21
N MET A 30 -4.84 6.35 16.43
CA MET A 30 -4.56 5.83 17.78
C MET A 30 -3.19 6.26 18.30
N SER A 31 -2.23 6.51 17.41
CA SER A 31 -0.82 6.74 17.75
C SER A 31 -0.48 8.22 17.94
N PHE A 32 -1.22 9.13 17.30
CA PHE A 32 -0.92 10.57 17.29
C PHE A 32 -2.19 11.40 17.53
N SER A 33 -2.04 12.58 18.13
CA SER A 33 -3.13 13.57 18.16
C SER A 33 -3.34 14.17 16.77
N ASN A 34 -4.57 14.61 16.49
CA ASN A 34 -4.91 15.16 15.17
C ASN A 34 -4.16 16.47 14.83
N GLU A 35 -3.62 17.16 15.83
CA GLU A 35 -2.78 18.36 15.67
C GLU A 35 -1.30 18.03 15.45
N ASN A 36 -0.92 16.75 15.53
CA ASN A 36 0.45 16.31 15.36
C ASN A 36 0.84 16.31 13.87
N ILE A 37 1.99 16.90 13.54
CA ILE A 37 2.49 16.93 12.16
C ILE A 37 2.68 15.53 11.55
N PHE A 38 3.07 14.53 12.35
CA PHE A 38 3.21 13.14 11.88
C PHE A 38 1.86 12.50 11.59
N TYR A 39 0.79 12.89 12.31
CA TYR A 39 -0.57 12.47 11.97
C TYR A 39 -0.96 13.03 10.61
N GLN A 40 -0.80 14.34 10.41
CA GLN A 40 -1.15 15.01 9.15
C GLN A 40 -0.37 14.40 7.97
N CYS A 41 0.97 14.32 8.07
CA CYS A 41 1.79 13.70 7.02
C CYS A 41 1.40 12.23 6.76
N GLY A 42 1.00 11.50 7.81
CA GLY A 42 0.54 10.12 7.68
C GLY A 42 -0.76 10.02 6.88
N VAL A 43 -1.72 10.90 7.18
CA VAL A 43 -3.00 10.98 6.46
C VAL A 43 -2.80 11.43 5.01
N ASP A 44 -1.97 12.44 4.78
CA ASP A 44 -1.64 12.92 3.43
C ASP A 44 -1.05 11.80 2.57
N ASN A 45 -0.12 11.01 3.12
CA ASN A 45 0.46 9.85 2.43
C ASN A 45 -0.57 8.76 2.12
N LEU A 46 -1.56 8.55 3.01
CA LEU A 46 -2.64 7.59 2.76
C LEU A 46 -3.58 8.08 1.64
N GLU A 47 -3.89 9.37 1.62
CA GLU A 47 -4.68 9.98 0.56
C GLU A 47 -3.98 9.85 -0.80
N GLU A 48 -2.69 10.19 -0.87
CA GLU A 48 -1.89 10.07 -2.09
C GLU A 48 -1.80 8.61 -2.58
N LEU A 49 -1.65 7.66 -1.65
CA LEU A 49 -1.65 6.23 -2.00
C LEU A 49 -2.98 5.79 -2.61
N LYS A 50 -4.10 6.21 -2.02
CA LYS A 50 -5.45 5.92 -2.52
C LYS A 50 -5.65 6.50 -3.93
N GLU A 51 -5.28 7.77 -4.13
CA GLU A 51 -5.38 8.43 -5.44
C GLU A 51 -4.50 7.74 -6.48
N THR A 52 -3.25 7.39 -6.13
CA THR A 52 -2.33 6.67 -7.03
C THR A 52 -2.87 5.31 -7.44
N ILE A 53 -3.50 4.57 -6.53
CA ILE A 53 -4.13 3.27 -6.85
C ILE A 53 -5.27 3.46 -7.85
N ILE A 54 -6.13 4.47 -7.64
CA ILE A 54 -7.23 4.78 -8.55
C ILE A 54 -6.68 5.18 -9.92
N ASP A 55 -5.65 6.02 -9.95
CA ASP A 55 -4.99 6.48 -11.17
C ASP A 55 -4.43 5.30 -11.99
N LEU A 56 -3.67 4.40 -11.35
CA LEU A 56 -3.10 3.21 -11.99
C LEU A 56 -4.15 2.25 -12.57
N LEU A 57 -5.34 2.20 -11.96
CA LEU A 57 -6.43 1.30 -12.38
C LEU A 57 -7.37 1.90 -13.41
N SER A 58 -7.48 3.23 -13.45
CA SER A 58 -8.43 3.94 -14.32
C SER A 58 -7.82 4.40 -15.65
N HIS A 59 -6.50 4.50 -15.73
CA HIS A 59 -5.78 4.91 -16.94
C HIS A 59 -5.24 3.73 -17.75
N ASP A 60 -5.14 3.92 -19.06
CA ASP A 60 -4.57 2.94 -20.00
C ASP A 60 -3.04 3.06 -20.06
N TYR A 61 -2.39 2.90 -18.90
CA TYR A 61 -0.94 2.85 -18.83
C TYR A 61 -0.38 1.58 -19.47
N ASN A 62 0.89 1.62 -19.85
CA ASN A 62 1.58 0.43 -20.34
C ASN A 62 1.65 -0.63 -19.23
N ASN A 63 0.76 -1.62 -19.32
CA ASN A 63 0.60 -2.67 -18.32
C ASN A 63 1.90 -3.44 -18.02
N LYS A 64 2.76 -3.62 -19.02
CA LYS A 64 4.05 -4.32 -18.85
C LYS A 64 4.99 -3.50 -17.96
N GLU A 65 5.13 -2.22 -18.25
CA GLU A 65 6.01 -1.32 -17.51
C GLU A 65 5.52 -1.13 -16.07
N VAL A 66 4.21 -0.93 -15.88
CA VAL A 66 3.61 -0.83 -14.55
C VAL A 66 3.90 -2.09 -13.72
N LYS A 67 3.74 -3.28 -14.32
CA LYS A 67 4.05 -4.56 -13.64
C LYS A 67 5.52 -4.69 -13.28
N GLU A 68 6.43 -4.24 -14.14
CA GLU A 68 7.88 -4.23 -13.85
C GLU A 68 8.19 -3.32 -12.66
N ARG A 69 7.66 -2.09 -12.64
CA ARG A 69 7.82 -1.15 -11.52
C ARG A 69 7.21 -1.65 -10.21
N LEU A 70 6.04 -2.29 -10.25
CA LEU A 70 5.43 -2.88 -9.06
C LEU A 70 6.28 -4.02 -8.47
N ARG A 71 7.00 -4.79 -9.31
CA ARG A 71 7.95 -5.81 -8.82
C ARG A 71 9.19 -5.20 -8.17
N GLU A 72 9.71 -4.11 -8.74
CA GLU A 72 10.80 -3.34 -8.12
C GLU A 72 10.37 -2.84 -6.74
N LEU A 73 9.18 -2.24 -6.65
CA LEU A 73 8.60 -1.81 -5.38
C LEU A 73 8.46 -2.96 -4.38
N GLU A 74 7.94 -4.12 -4.82
CA GLU A 74 7.82 -5.31 -3.97
C GLU A 74 9.18 -5.74 -3.40
N PHE A 75 10.22 -5.73 -4.24
CA PHE A 75 11.58 -6.05 -3.82
C PHE A 75 12.11 -5.05 -2.78
N ASP A 76 11.94 -3.76 -3.02
CA ASP A 76 12.40 -2.69 -2.11
C ASP A 76 11.67 -2.71 -0.77
N VAL A 77 10.36 -3.01 -0.78
CA VAL A 77 9.58 -3.20 0.45
C VAL A 77 10.07 -4.43 1.21
N LYS A 78 10.27 -5.57 0.54
CA LYS A 78 10.81 -6.78 1.17
C LYS A 78 12.19 -6.54 1.78
N LYS A 79 13.06 -5.82 1.07
CA LYS A 79 14.39 -5.45 1.56
C LYS A 79 14.32 -4.69 2.88
N ARG A 80 13.49 -3.65 2.95
CA ARG A 80 13.29 -2.83 4.15
C ARG A 80 12.72 -3.63 5.32
N LEU A 81 11.64 -4.36 5.08
CA LEU A 81 10.93 -5.09 6.14
C LEU A 81 11.68 -6.32 6.66
N PHE A 82 12.37 -7.06 5.80
CA PHE A 82 12.93 -8.38 6.17
C PHE A 82 14.45 -8.43 6.22
N PHE A 83 15.18 -7.52 5.57
CA PHE A 83 16.64 -7.61 5.49
C PHE A 83 17.34 -6.50 6.27
N GLU A 84 16.81 -5.28 6.29
CA GLU A 84 17.42 -4.16 7.02
C GLU A 84 17.11 -4.20 8.53
N GLU A 85 15.89 -4.56 8.95
CA GLU A 85 15.56 -4.75 10.37
C GLU A 85 16.40 -5.87 11.03
N ASN A 86 16.74 -6.92 10.30
CA ASN A 86 17.50 -8.06 10.80
C ASN A 86 18.99 -7.75 11.01
N GLN A 87 19.53 -6.68 10.41
CA GLN A 87 20.91 -6.23 10.67
C GLN A 87 21.01 -5.31 11.88
N ASN A 88 19.96 -4.55 12.19
CA ASN A 88 19.93 -3.69 13.38
C ASN A 88 19.71 -4.52 14.66
N LYS A 89 18.87 -5.57 14.64
CA LYS A 89 18.64 -6.46 15.79
C LYS A 89 19.82 -7.37 16.17
N ARG A 90 20.88 -7.45 15.36
CA ARG A 90 22.08 -8.29 15.60
C ARG A 90 23.29 -7.50 16.13
N LYS A 91 23.14 -6.19 16.35
CA LYS A 91 24.21 -5.30 16.81
C LYS A 91 24.07 -4.84 18.27
N ASP A 92 23.02 -5.29 18.96
CA ASP A 92 22.82 -5.16 20.40
C ASP A 92 23.09 -6.50 21.09
#